data_AF-A0A2W7B179-F1
#
_entry.id   AF-A0A2W7B179-F1
#
_cell.length_a   1.000
_cell.length_b   1.000
_cell.length_c   1.000
_cell.angle_alpha   90.00
_cell.angle_beta   90.00
_cell.angle_gamma   90.00
#
_symmetry.space_group_name_H-M   'P 1'
#
loop_
_entity.id
_entity.type
_entity.pdbx_description
1 polymer ?
#
loop_
_entity_poly.entity_id
_entity_poly.type
_entity_poly.pdbx_seq_one_letter_code
_entity_poly.pdbx_strand_id
1 'polypeptide(L)'
;MNNITNNFSKEFFDNLQVLEDRAKLLQENIQASTQKTQLEIQFSLSEIRTNLNAVKHEFEKYRTKLLKHFAEQESELKPNIEECETSHKFQKLENRADRAERYASTAIFLAIATIEEAEEAALAATSRRRDADAARES
;
A
#
# COMPACT_ATOMS: atom_id res chain seq x y z
N MET A 1 -16.70 25.00 -12.52
CA MET A 1 -16.78 23.52 -12.53
C MET A 1 -15.41 22.99 -12.91
N ASN A 2 -14.65 22.40 -11.96
CA ASN A 2 -13.42 21.57 -12.12
C ASN A 2 -12.55 21.55 -10.84
N ASN A 3 -13.10 21.21 -9.66
CA ASN A 3 -12.29 21.17 -8.43
C ASN A 3 -12.16 19.78 -7.77
N ILE A 4 -13.13 18.86 -7.93
CA ILE A 4 -13.09 17.56 -7.25
C ILE A 4 -12.17 16.57 -7.99
N THR A 5 -12.30 16.47 -9.31
CA THR A 5 -11.45 15.57 -10.14
C THR A 5 -9.97 15.96 -10.12
N ASN A 6 -9.68 17.26 -10.02
CA ASN A 6 -8.31 17.76 -9.84
C ASN A 6 -7.73 17.39 -8.47
N ASN A 7 -8.56 17.33 -7.43
CA ASN A 7 -8.08 17.01 -6.09
C ASN A 7 -7.78 15.51 -5.92
N PHE A 8 -8.67 14.63 -6.40
CA PHE A 8 -8.39 13.18 -6.41
C PHE A 8 -7.14 12.86 -7.23
N SER A 9 -7.04 13.39 -8.46
CA SER A 9 -5.89 13.09 -9.32
C SER A 9 -4.59 13.53 -8.66
N LYS A 10 -4.57 14.72 -8.04
CA LYS A 10 -3.40 15.21 -7.31
C LYS A 10 -3.05 14.32 -6.12
N GLU A 11 -4.01 14.02 -5.24
CA GLU A 11 -3.77 13.13 -4.09
C GLU A 11 -3.32 11.74 -4.53
N PHE A 12 -3.87 11.22 -5.62
CA PHE A 12 -3.47 9.94 -6.19
C PHE A 12 -2.04 9.97 -6.72
N PHE A 13 -1.65 11.03 -7.45
CA PHE A 13 -0.27 11.20 -7.90
C PHE A 13 0.71 11.39 -6.74
N ASP A 14 0.35 12.18 -5.72
CA ASP A 14 1.16 12.36 -4.51
C ASP A 14 1.39 11.00 -3.82
N ASN A 15 0.34 10.18 -3.69
CA ASN A 15 0.43 8.84 -3.12
C ASN A 15 1.26 7.86 -3.98
N LEU A 16 1.19 7.97 -5.31
CA LEU A 16 2.07 7.21 -6.22
C LEU A 16 3.53 7.61 -6.06
N GLN A 17 3.83 8.89 -5.87
CA GLN A 17 5.19 9.35 -5.61
C GLN A 17 5.73 8.79 -4.30
N VAL A 18 4.91 8.81 -3.23
CA VAL A 18 5.28 8.20 -1.94
C VAL A 18 5.58 6.70 -2.09
N LEU A 19 4.77 5.98 -2.89
CA LEU A 19 5.00 4.57 -3.19
C LEU A 19 6.33 4.35 -3.91
N GLU A 20 6.62 5.17 -4.93
CA GLU A 20 7.87 5.09 -5.69
C GLU A 20 9.09 5.38 -4.80
N ASP A 21 9.02 6.43 -3.98
CA ASP A 21 10.11 6.82 -3.08
C ASP A 21 10.38 5.73 -2.04
N ARG A 22 9.33 5.09 -1.50
CA ARG A 22 9.46 3.96 -0.59
C ARG A 22 10.05 2.72 -1.28
N ALA A 23 9.67 2.44 -2.52
CA ALA A 23 10.25 1.33 -3.28
C ALA A 23 11.75 1.54 -3.55
N LYS A 24 12.17 2.78 -3.85
CA LYS A 24 13.59 3.15 -3.99
C LYS A 24 14.32 3.00 -2.66
N LEU A 25 13.75 3.49 -1.57
CA LEU A 25 14.36 3.38 -0.24
C LEU A 25 14.53 1.92 0.18
N LEU A 26 13.53 1.05 -0.07
CA LEU A 26 13.64 -0.40 0.13
C LEU A 26 14.85 -0.98 -0.61
N GLN A 27 14.99 -0.63 -1.89
CA GLN A 27 16.11 -1.09 -2.71
C GLN A 27 17.46 -0.65 -2.12
N GLU A 28 17.58 0.62 -1.73
CA GLU A 28 18.78 1.18 -1.11
C GLU A 28 19.10 0.50 0.22
N ASN A 29 18.09 0.28 1.07
CA ASN A 29 18.26 -0.34 2.38
C ASN A 29 18.68 -1.81 2.27
N ILE A 30 18.11 -2.58 1.33
CA ILE A 30 18.55 -3.94 1.05
C ILE A 30 20.01 -3.94 0.57
N GLN A 31 20.38 -3.05 -0.36
CA GLN A 31 21.75 -2.94 -0.83
C GLN A 31 22.72 -2.58 0.29
N ALA A 32 22.40 -1.57 1.11
CA ALA A 32 23.21 -1.15 2.25
C ALA A 32 23.32 -2.27 3.31
N SER A 33 22.27 -3.07 3.52
CA SER A 33 22.29 -4.19 4.48
C SER A 33 23.38 -5.22 4.19
N THR A 34 23.81 -5.35 2.93
CA THR A 34 24.92 -6.23 2.56
C THR A 34 26.24 -5.78 3.18
N GLN A 35 26.38 -4.49 3.53
CA GLN A 35 27.59 -3.88 4.10
C GLN A 35 27.49 -3.59 5.61
N LYS A 36 26.27 -3.56 6.17
CA LYS A 36 26.03 -3.35 7.62
C LYS A 36 26.54 -4.51 8.48
N THR A 37 26.73 -4.31 9.77
CA THR A 37 27.00 -5.38 10.76
C THR A 37 25.70 -6.09 11.15
N GLN A 38 25.79 -7.27 11.81
CA GLN A 38 24.59 -8.00 12.26
C GLN A 38 23.78 -7.19 13.29
N LEU A 39 24.45 -6.44 14.18
CA LEU A 39 23.79 -5.58 15.17
C LEU A 39 23.00 -4.44 14.50
N GLU A 40 23.55 -3.84 13.44
CA GLU A 40 22.88 -2.79 12.68
C GLU A 40 21.67 -3.33 11.89
N ILE A 41 21.77 -4.54 11.33
CA ILE A 41 20.63 -5.21 10.68
C ILE A 41 19.52 -5.49 11.70
N GLN A 42 19.87 -5.95 12.91
CA GLN A 42 18.89 -6.18 13.98
C GLN A 42 18.23 -4.89 14.47
N PHE A 43 18.99 -3.79 14.57
CA PHE A 43 18.45 -2.48 14.91
C PHE A 43 17.44 -2.01 13.86
N SER A 44 17.80 -2.01 12.57
CA SER A 44 16.88 -1.65 11.49
C SER A 44 15.63 -2.56 11.45
N LEU A 45 15.78 -3.86 11.70
CA LEU A 45 14.63 -4.77 11.83
C LEU A 45 13.68 -4.39 12.98
N SER A 46 14.23 -3.94 14.11
CA SER A 46 13.42 -3.53 15.27
C SER A 46 12.61 -2.26 14.99
N GLU A 47 13.18 -1.29 14.27
CA GLU A 47 12.48 -0.07 13.85
C GLU A 47 11.35 -0.39 12.86
N ILE A 48 11.65 -1.17 11.81
CA ILE A 48 10.67 -1.55 10.80
C ILE A 48 9.51 -2.35 11.42
N ARG A 49 9.80 -3.28 12.34
CA ARG A 49 8.75 -4.04 13.06
C ARG A 49 7.88 -3.14 13.93
N THR A 50 8.46 -2.11 14.55
CA THR A 50 7.71 -1.15 15.36
C THR A 50 6.76 -0.34 14.47
N ASN A 51 7.25 0.14 13.33
CA ASN A 51 6.44 0.85 12.34
C ASN A 51 5.32 -0.03 11.78
N LEU A 52 5.65 -1.25 11.35
CA LEU A 52 4.68 -2.23 10.85
C LEU A 52 3.59 -2.55 11.88
N ASN A 53 3.95 -2.75 13.15
CA ASN A 53 2.96 -3.00 14.19
C ASN A 53 2.03 -1.79 14.41
N ALA A 54 2.54 -0.57 14.27
CA ALA A 54 1.72 0.63 14.36
C ALA A 54 0.71 0.73 13.22
N VAL A 55 1.05 0.28 12.01
CA VAL A 55 0.18 0.33 10.83
C VAL A 55 -0.63 -0.95 10.57
N LYS A 56 -0.34 -2.06 11.26
CA LYS A 56 -0.97 -3.38 11.01
C LYS A 56 -2.49 -3.39 11.18
N HIS A 57 -2.99 -2.69 12.19
CA HIS A 57 -4.43 -2.53 12.38
C HIS A 57 -5.09 -1.70 11.29
N GLU A 58 -4.37 -0.73 10.73
CA GLU A 58 -4.84 0.04 9.59
C GLU A 58 -4.77 -0.79 8.30
N PHE A 59 -3.76 -1.63 8.15
CA PHE A 59 -3.59 -2.55 7.01
C PHE A 59 -4.76 -3.52 6.89
N GLU A 60 -5.11 -4.25 7.95
CA GLU A 60 -6.24 -5.19 7.92
C GLU A 60 -7.58 -4.47 7.72
N LYS A 61 -7.71 -3.27 8.27
CA LYS A 61 -8.88 -2.40 8.04
C LYS A 61 -8.97 -1.96 6.59
N TYR A 62 -7.87 -1.56 5.96
CA TYR A 62 -7.83 -1.17 4.55
C TYR A 62 -8.05 -2.36 3.62
N ARG A 63 -7.45 -3.52 3.91
CA ARG A 63 -7.67 -4.77 3.17
C ARG A 63 -9.12 -5.22 3.21
N THR A 64 -9.74 -5.18 4.38
CA THR A 64 -11.18 -5.49 4.55
C THR A 64 -12.06 -4.50 3.81
N LYS A 65 -11.76 -3.20 3.89
CA LYS A 65 -12.46 -2.16 3.11
C LYS A 65 -12.33 -2.39 1.61
N LEU A 66 -11.15 -2.78 1.14
CA LEU A 66 -10.88 -3.00 -0.28
C LEU A 66 -11.63 -4.21 -0.82
N LEU A 67 -11.70 -5.31 -0.05
CA LEU A 67 -12.53 -6.47 -0.38
C LEU A 67 -14.02 -6.10 -0.45
N LYS A 68 -14.51 -5.28 0.50
CA LYS A 68 -15.89 -4.79 0.50
C LYS A 68 -16.17 -3.91 -0.72
N HIS A 69 -15.29 -2.97 -1.03
CA HIS A 69 -15.43 -2.09 -2.18
C HIS A 69 -15.34 -2.82 -3.53
N PHE A 70 -14.50 -3.85 -3.61
CA PHE A 70 -14.43 -4.72 -4.79
C PHE A 70 -15.77 -5.43 -5.04
N ALA A 71 -16.36 -6.02 -4.00
CA ALA A 71 -17.68 -6.66 -4.10
C ALA A 71 -18.81 -5.67 -4.44
N GLU A 72 -18.76 -4.45 -3.89
CA GLU A 72 -19.69 -3.36 -4.23
C GLU A 72 -19.55 -2.94 -5.71
N GLN A 73 -18.33 -2.79 -6.24
CA GLN A 73 -18.08 -2.44 -7.64
C GLN A 73 -18.48 -3.54 -8.63
N GLU A 74 -18.21 -4.81 -8.33
CA GLU A 74 -18.64 -5.95 -9.18
C GLU A 74 -20.16 -6.01 -9.34
N SER A 75 -20.90 -5.69 -8.28
CA SER A 75 -22.38 -5.69 -8.31
C SER A 75 -22.97 -4.59 -9.21
N GLU A 76 -22.24 -3.48 -9.41
CA GLU A 76 -22.65 -2.32 -10.22
C GLU A 76 -22.22 -2.41 -11.70
N LEU A 77 -21.40 -3.38 -12.08
CA LEU A 77 -20.97 -3.61 -13.47
C LEU A 77 -22.02 -4.33 -14.35
N LYS A 78 -23.18 -4.70 -13.79
CA LYS A 78 -24.33 -5.15 -14.57
C LYS A 78 -25.11 -3.94 -15.09
N PRO A 79 -25.30 -3.78 -16.41
CA PRO A 79 -25.82 -2.56 -16.99
C PRO A 79 -27.33 -2.45 -16.79
N ASN A 80 -27.78 -1.44 -16.04
CA ASN A 80 -29.07 -0.79 -16.30
C ASN A 80 -28.78 0.65 -16.73
N ILE A 81 -28.15 0.79 -17.90
CA ILE A 81 -27.92 2.08 -18.55
C ILE A 81 -29.27 2.66 -19.01
N GLU A 82 -30.27 1.81 -19.27
CA GLU A 82 -31.61 2.19 -19.75
C GLU A 82 -32.53 2.79 -18.67
N GLU A 83 -32.25 2.60 -17.38
CA GLU A 83 -33.16 2.99 -16.28
C GLU A 83 -32.92 4.41 -15.74
N CYS A 84 -32.11 5.21 -16.44
CA CYS A 84 -31.30 6.27 -15.84
C CYS A 84 -31.67 7.68 -16.33
N GLU A 85 -32.94 8.08 -16.50
CA GLU A 85 -33.28 9.37 -17.13
C GLU A 85 -33.72 10.56 -16.23
N THR A 86 -34.03 10.42 -14.94
CA THR A 86 -34.57 11.55 -14.15
C THR A 86 -33.80 11.89 -12.86
N SER A 87 -33.35 13.15 -12.72
CA SER A 87 -32.91 13.95 -11.53
C SER A 87 -32.02 13.28 -10.44
N HIS A 88 -32.30 12.07 -9.98
CA HIS A 88 -31.45 11.23 -9.12
C HIS A 88 -30.12 10.78 -9.76
N LYS A 89 -29.85 11.25 -10.99
CA LYS A 89 -28.77 10.84 -11.90
C LYS A 89 -27.40 11.37 -11.47
N PHE A 90 -27.33 12.64 -11.07
CA PHE A 90 -26.05 13.27 -10.67
C PHE A 90 -25.50 12.67 -9.38
N GLN A 91 -26.34 12.57 -8.34
CA GLN A 91 -25.94 11.99 -7.05
C GLN A 91 -25.50 10.51 -7.18
N LYS A 92 -26.18 9.71 -8.01
CA LYS A 92 -25.77 8.31 -8.24
C LYS A 92 -24.42 8.22 -8.94
N LEU A 93 -24.18 9.05 -9.95
CA LEU A 93 -22.91 9.10 -10.68
C LEU A 93 -21.77 9.62 -9.81
N GLU A 94 -22.01 10.66 -9.02
CA GLU A 94 -21.07 11.23 -8.05
C GLU A 94 -20.71 10.20 -6.97
N ASN A 95 -21.71 9.54 -6.38
CA ASN A 95 -21.48 8.48 -5.40
C ASN A 95 -20.68 7.30 -5.99
N ARG A 96 -20.88 6.97 -7.28
CA ARG A 96 -20.11 5.93 -7.99
C ARG A 96 -18.66 6.37 -8.22
N ALA A 97 -18.45 7.63 -8.61
CA ALA A 97 -17.12 8.21 -8.73
C ALA A 97 -16.38 8.19 -7.39
N ASP A 98 -16.99 8.69 -6.31
CA ASP A 98 -16.40 8.70 -4.97
C ASP A 98 -16.04 7.29 -4.47
N ARG A 99 -16.85 6.27 -4.80
CA ARG A 99 -16.54 4.87 -4.46
C ARG A 99 -15.31 4.38 -5.22
N ALA A 100 -15.20 4.68 -6.50
CA ALA A 100 -14.04 4.30 -7.31
C ALA A 100 -12.75 5.02 -6.87
N GLU A 101 -12.84 6.31 -6.54
CA GLU A 101 -11.71 7.08 -6.01
C GLU A 101 -11.24 6.53 -4.66
N ARG A 102 -12.17 6.26 -3.72
CA ARG A 102 -11.84 5.63 -2.43
C ARG A 102 -11.20 4.26 -2.59
N TYR A 103 -11.66 3.45 -3.55
CA TYR A 103 -11.05 2.16 -3.87
C TYR A 103 -9.59 2.35 -4.32
N ALA A 104 -9.36 3.26 -5.27
CA ALA A 104 -8.02 3.54 -5.79
C ALA A 104 -7.06 4.03 -4.69
N SER A 105 -7.50 4.97 -3.84
CA SER A 105 -6.68 5.45 -2.71
C SER A 105 -6.38 4.34 -1.71
N THR A 106 -7.38 3.50 -1.37
CA THR A 106 -7.19 2.36 -0.45
C THR A 106 -6.19 1.36 -1.01
N ALA A 107 -6.19 1.11 -2.33
CA ALA A 107 -5.26 0.21 -2.98
C ALA A 107 -3.80 0.69 -2.90
N ILE A 108 -3.56 1.99 -3.08
CA ILE A 108 -2.21 2.54 -2.93
C ILE A 108 -1.74 2.46 -1.48
N PHE A 109 -2.58 2.79 -0.49
CA PHE A 109 -2.19 2.65 0.93
C PHE A 109 -1.82 1.20 1.28
N LEU A 110 -2.56 0.22 0.74
CA LEU A 110 -2.22 -1.19 0.89
C LEU A 110 -0.85 -1.49 0.27
N ALA A 111 -0.58 -1.02 -0.95
CA ALA A 111 0.71 -1.23 -1.61
C ALA A 111 1.88 -0.62 -0.81
N ILE A 112 1.70 0.60 -0.30
CA ILE A 112 2.67 1.30 0.55
C ILE A 112 3.02 0.49 1.80
N ALA A 113 2.03 -0.08 2.47
CA ALA A 113 2.24 -0.91 3.66
C ALA A 113 2.88 -2.26 3.30
N THR A 114 2.53 -2.84 2.15
CA THR A 114 3.12 -4.12 1.69
C THR A 114 4.62 -3.96 1.37
N ILE A 115 5.07 -2.76 0.97
CA ILE A 115 6.50 -2.46 0.79
C ILE A 115 7.26 -2.55 2.12
N GLU A 116 6.70 -2.04 3.22
CA GLU A 116 7.34 -2.13 4.54
C GLU A 116 7.45 -3.59 5.01
N GLU A 117 6.43 -4.41 4.75
CA GLU A 117 6.47 -5.85 5.05
C GLU A 117 7.56 -6.55 4.22
N ALA A 118 7.71 -6.18 2.94
CA ALA A 118 8.76 -6.71 2.09
C ALA A 118 10.17 -6.33 2.59
N GLU A 119 10.33 -5.11 3.13
CA GLU A 119 11.59 -4.67 3.74
C GLU A 119 11.99 -5.52 4.95
N GLU A 120 11.05 -5.75 5.87
CA GLU A 120 11.26 -6.59 7.05
C GLU A 120 11.70 -7.99 6.63
N ALA A 121 10.98 -8.59 5.68
CA ALA A 121 11.26 -9.94 5.20
C ALA A 121 12.65 -10.03 4.55
N ALA A 122 13.03 -9.04 3.74
CA ALA A 122 14.33 -9.00 3.07
C ALA A 122 15.48 -8.86 4.06
N LEU A 123 15.40 -7.94 5.02
CA LEU A 123 16.42 -7.78 6.06
C LEU A 123 16.53 -9.01 6.96
N ALA A 124 15.39 -9.63 7.31
CA ALA A 124 15.38 -10.87 8.08
C ALA A 124 16.01 -12.03 7.32
N ALA A 125 15.84 -12.10 5.99
CA ALA A 125 16.52 -13.08 5.16
C ALA A 125 18.05 -12.85 5.13
N THR A 126 18.50 -11.59 4.95
CA THR A 126 19.92 -11.23 4.98
C THR A 126 20.57 -11.56 6.32
N SER A 127 19.90 -11.25 7.43
CA SER A 127 20.35 -11.58 8.79
C SER A 127 20.58 -13.08 8.96
N ARG A 128 19.61 -13.91 8.55
CA ARG A 128 19.70 -15.38 8.65
C ARG A 128 20.79 -15.97 7.75
N ARG A 129 21.00 -15.40 6.56
CA ARG A 129 22.09 -15.83 5.67
C ARG A 129 23.44 -15.62 6.33
N ARG A 130 23.65 -14.47 6.97
CA ARG A 130 24.89 -14.14 7.69
C ARG A 130 25.13 -15.06 8.88
N ASP A 131 24.11 -15.37 9.67
CA ASP A 131 24.24 -16.33 10.77
C ASP A 131 24.68 -17.71 10.24
N ALA A 132 24.13 -18.15 9.10
CA ALA A 132 24.51 -19.41 8.47
C ALA A 132 25.94 -19.38 7.90
N ASP A 133 26.39 -18.26 7.35
CA ASP A 133 27.75 -18.11 6.81
C ASP A 133 28.77 -18.06 7.95
N ALA A 134 28.50 -17.32 9.03
CA ALA A 134 29.35 -17.29 10.23
C ALA A 134 29.52 -18.68 10.87
N ALA A 135 28.46 -19.49 10.90
CA ALA A 135 28.51 -20.87 11.41
C ALA A 135 29.27 -21.85 10.50
N ARG A 136 29.48 -21.50 9.23
CA ARG A 136 30.31 -22.31 8.29
C ARG A 136 31.79 -21.96 8.36
N GLU A 137 32.10 -20.75 8.82
CA GLU A 137 33.47 -20.25 8.96
C GLU A 137 34.08 -20.52 10.36
N SER A 138 33.27 -20.99 11.32
CA SER A 138 33.65 -21.42 12.67
C SER A 138 34.02 -22.90 12.75
#